data_AF-A0ABD1CE94-F1
#
_entry.id   AF-A0ABD1CE94-F1
#
_cell.length_a   1.000
_cell.length_b   1.000
_cell.length_c   1.000
_cell.angle_alpha   90.00
_cell.angle_beta   90.00
_cell.angle_gamma   90.00
#
_symmetry.space_group_name_H-M   'P 1'
#
loop_
_entity.id
_entity.type
_entity.pdbx_description
1 polymer ?
#
loop_
_entity_poly.entity_id
_entity_poly.type
_entity_poly.pdbx_seq_one_letter_code
_entity_poly.pdbx_strand_id
1 'polypeptide(L)'
;MTPNRLVRLLAVVLLVHRSTCARDPPTVEIPGQGMVMGTFMKMFRTQRVVAYLGIPYAQAPINEKRFTPPVVDNLPAWEGTKNASTFGPQCWPSPRETHRRHNQLFLELIQAGAVDEGEKQYDEDCLFLNIYVPD
;
A
#
# COMPACT_ATOMS: atom_id res chain seq x y z
N MET A 1 -19.23 -16.71 48.03
CA MET A 1 -18.50 -16.96 46.75
C MET A 1 -17.02 -17.00 47.05
N THR A 2 -16.35 -18.14 46.84
CA THR A 2 -14.95 -18.33 47.25
C THR A 2 -13.97 -17.73 46.22
N PRO A 3 -12.91 -17.03 46.67
CA PRO A 3 -11.96 -16.31 45.80
C PRO A 3 -11.26 -17.21 44.77
N ASN A 4 -11.19 -18.53 45.04
CA ASN A 4 -10.61 -19.53 44.14
C ASN A 4 -11.37 -19.73 42.82
N ARG A 5 -12.65 -19.38 42.73
CA ARG A 5 -13.40 -19.50 41.46
C ARG A 5 -13.05 -18.38 40.49
N LEU A 6 -12.84 -17.17 41.00
CA LEU A 6 -12.50 -15.99 40.19
C LEU A 6 -11.08 -16.11 39.61
N VAL A 7 -10.12 -16.57 40.43
CA VAL A 7 -8.72 -16.79 40.01
C VAL A 7 -8.62 -17.89 38.95
N ARG A 8 -9.40 -18.98 39.09
CA ARG A 8 -9.44 -20.05 38.08
C ARG A 8 -10.07 -19.59 36.77
N LEU A 9 -11.12 -18.79 36.82
CA LEU A 9 -11.74 -18.21 35.61
C LEU A 9 -10.77 -17.26 34.87
N LEU A 10 -10.05 -16.40 35.61
CA LEU A 10 -9.04 -15.51 35.03
C LEU A 10 -7.86 -16.28 34.40
N ALA A 11 -7.39 -17.35 35.05
CA ALA A 11 -6.31 -18.19 34.50
C ALA A 11 -6.74 -18.94 33.23
N VAL A 12 -7.98 -19.41 33.16
CA VAL A 12 -8.53 -20.04 31.94
C VAL A 12 -8.66 -19.01 30.82
N VAL A 13 -9.14 -17.80 31.08
CA VAL A 13 -9.24 -16.72 30.07
C VAL A 13 -7.89 -16.33 29.46
N LEU A 14 -6.81 -16.32 30.27
CA LEU A 14 -5.45 -16.07 29.78
C LEU A 14 -4.90 -17.21 28.90
N LEU A 15 -5.32 -18.46 29.13
CA LEU A 15 -4.95 -19.61 28.30
C LEU A 15 -5.71 -19.67 26.96
N VAL A 16 -6.79 -18.90 26.77
CA VAL A 16 -7.52 -18.80 25.49
C VAL A 16 -7.03 -17.64 24.61
N HIS A 17 -6.00 -16.89 25.02
CA HIS A 17 -5.27 -16.02 24.08
C HIS A 17 -4.48 -16.91 23.11
N ARG A 18 -5.19 -17.41 22.10
CA ARG A 18 -4.61 -18.01 20.91
C ARG A 18 -3.64 -16.99 20.34
N SER A 19 -2.35 -17.25 20.53
CA SER A 19 -1.29 -16.60 19.77
C SER A 19 -1.59 -16.89 18.30
N THR A 20 -2.23 -15.94 17.64
CA THR A 20 -2.39 -15.96 16.20
C THR A 20 -0.98 -15.84 15.65
N CYS A 21 -0.47 -16.92 15.06
CA CYS A 21 0.81 -16.89 14.36
C CYS A 21 0.62 -16.04 13.10
N ALA A 22 0.66 -14.71 13.27
CA ALA A 22 0.77 -13.79 12.16
C ALA A 22 2.16 -13.99 11.58
N ARG A 23 2.25 -14.26 10.26
CA ARG A 23 3.53 -14.21 9.56
C ARG A 23 4.11 -12.81 9.70
N ASP A 24 5.40 -12.73 9.93
CA ASP A 24 6.10 -11.44 9.91
C ASP A 24 5.87 -10.78 8.54
N PRO A 25 5.59 -9.47 8.52
CA PRO A 25 5.37 -8.76 7.27
C PRO A 25 6.67 -8.73 6.47
N PRO A 26 6.60 -8.83 5.13
CA PRO A 26 7.79 -8.85 4.28
C PRO A 26 8.48 -7.49 4.36
N THR A 27 9.79 -7.49 4.56
CA THR A 27 10.60 -6.26 4.64
C THR A 27 11.74 -6.26 3.63
N VAL A 28 12.10 -5.08 3.13
CA VAL A 28 13.20 -4.88 2.18
C VAL A 28 13.88 -3.53 2.43
N GLU A 29 15.19 -3.47 2.27
CA GLU A 29 15.94 -2.22 2.31
C GLU A 29 15.99 -1.58 0.93
N ILE A 30 15.60 -0.31 0.82
CA ILE A 30 15.80 0.49 -0.40
C ILE A 30 17.07 1.32 -0.21
N PRO A 31 18.11 1.12 -1.03
CA PRO A 31 19.36 1.89 -0.92
C PRO A 31 19.09 3.39 -0.97
N GLY A 32 19.55 4.10 0.07
CA GLY A 32 19.39 5.55 0.18
C GLY A 32 18.01 6.06 0.63
N GLN A 33 17.00 5.18 0.82
CA GLN A 33 15.67 5.58 1.32
C GLN A 33 15.28 4.91 2.65
N GLY A 34 15.78 3.70 2.93
CA GLY A 34 15.58 3.00 4.21
C GLY A 34 14.74 1.72 4.10
N MET A 35 14.35 1.15 5.24
CA MET A 35 13.63 -0.12 5.32
C MET A 35 12.13 0.04 5.01
N VAL A 36 11.57 -0.87 4.23
CA VAL A 36 10.14 -0.87 3.86
C VAL A 36 9.49 -2.16 4.33
N MET A 37 8.27 -2.06 4.85
CA MET A 37 7.40 -3.17 5.20
C MET A 37 6.24 -3.25 4.20
N GLY A 38 6.17 -4.34 3.44
CA GLY A 38 5.08 -4.61 2.50
C GLY A 38 3.92 -5.40 3.11
N THR A 39 3.07 -5.94 2.25
CA THR A 39 1.92 -6.77 2.63
C THR A 39 1.75 -7.95 1.67
N PHE A 40 1.14 -9.04 2.15
CA PHE A 40 0.77 -10.16 1.29
C PHE A 40 -0.58 -9.91 0.64
N MET A 41 -0.65 -10.04 -0.69
CA MET A 41 -1.88 -9.94 -1.45
C MET A 41 -2.18 -11.25 -2.19
N LYS A 42 -3.47 -11.54 -2.36
CA LYS A 42 -3.93 -12.64 -3.22
C LYS A 42 -4.23 -12.07 -4.60
N MET A 43 -3.55 -12.57 -5.61
CA MET A 43 -3.84 -12.27 -7.01
C MET A 43 -4.72 -13.37 -7.63
N PHE A 44 -5.21 -13.13 -8.86
CA PHE A 44 -6.09 -14.05 -9.58
C PHE A 44 -5.55 -15.50 -9.54
N ARG A 45 -6.45 -16.49 -9.37
CA ARG A 45 -6.12 -17.92 -9.22
C ARG A 45 -5.20 -18.27 -8.04
N THR A 46 -5.35 -17.58 -6.91
CA THR A 46 -4.72 -17.91 -5.61
C THR A 46 -3.20 -17.75 -5.53
N GLN A 47 -2.57 -17.10 -6.51
CA GLN A 47 -1.16 -16.75 -6.42
C GLN A 47 -0.97 -15.68 -5.33
N ARG A 48 -0.13 -15.97 -4.35
CA ARG A 48 0.28 -14.97 -3.37
C ARG A 48 1.37 -14.11 -3.97
N VAL A 49 1.28 -12.82 -3.71
CA VAL A 49 2.32 -11.85 -4.06
C VAL A 49 2.65 -11.04 -2.82
N VAL A 50 3.91 -10.67 -2.69
CA VAL A 50 4.35 -9.61 -1.80
C VAL A 50 4.17 -8.29 -2.53
N ALA A 51 3.43 -7.37 -1.92
CA ALA A 51 3.18 -6.04 -2.46
C ALA A 51 3.85 -4.97 -1.59
N TYR A 52 4.56 -4.05 -2.24
CA TYR A 52 5.10 -2.83 -1.64
C TYR A 52 4.43 -1.65 -2.35
N LEU A 53 3.56 -0.92 -1.65
CA LEU A 53 2.70 0.10 -2.22
C LEU A 53 3.13 1.51 -1.79
N GLY A 54 2.88 2.49 -2.66
CA GLY A 54 3.09 3.91 -2.30
C GLY A 54 4.57 4.27 -2.08
N ILE A 55 5.49 3.69 -2.85
CA ILE A 55 6.93 3.96 -2.73
C ILE A 55 7.28 5.19 -3.57
N PRO A 56 7.78 6.29 -2.97
CA PRO A 56 8.14 7.49 -3.72
C PRO A 56 9.41 7.23 -4.53
N TYR A 57 9.33 7.50 -5.84
CA TYR A 57 10.46 7.33 -6.76
C TYR A 57 11.08 8.66 -7.22
N ALA A 58 10.43 9.78 -6.90
CA ALA A 58 10.87 11.13 -7.18
C ALA A 58 10.36 12.07 -6.08
N GLN A 59 10.92 13.28 -6.00
CA GLN A 59 10.37 14.31 -5.12
C GLN A 59 9.01 14.81 -5.64
N ALA A 60 8.11 15.18 -4.72
CA ALA A 60 6.78 15.71 -5.05
C ALA A 60 6.88 16.87 -6.06
N PRO A 61 6.15 16.83 -7.19
CA PRO A 61 6.22 17.80 -8.28
C PRO A 61 5.37 19.06 -7.99
N ILE A 62 5.42 19.53 -6.75
CA ILE A 62 4.64 20.66 -6.24
C ILE A 62 5.46 21.96 -6.24
N ASN A 63 4.78 23.10 -6.21
CA ASN A 63 5.38 24.44 -6.15
C ASN A 63 6.39 24.67 -7.29
N GLU A 64 7.63 25.04 -6.97
CA GLU A 64 8.68 25.34 -7.96
C GLU A 64 9.11 24.12 -8.80
N LYS A 65 8.77 22.90 -8.37
CA LYS A 65 9.05 21.67 -9.13
C LYS A 65 7.97 21.35 -10.16
N ARG A 66 6.86 22.09 -10.15
CA ARG A 66 5.77 21.91 -11.12
C ARG A 66 6.28 22.20 -12.52
N PHE A 67 5.92 21.34 -13.47
CA PHE A 67 6.35 21.43 -14.87
C PHE A 67 7.87 21.34 -15.12
N THR A 68 8.62 20.85 -14.13
CA THR A 68 10.04 20.52 -14.29
C THR A 68 10.22 18.99 -14.39
N PRO A 69 11.35 18.51 -14.92
CA PRO A 69 11.67 17.08 -14.86
C PRO A 69 11.64 16.56 -13.41
N PRO A 70 11.13 15.33 -13.15
CA PRO A 70 11.13 14.74 -11.82
C PRO A 70 12.54 14.73 -11.22
N VAL A 71 12.67 15.22 -9.99
CA VAL A 71 13.95 15.24 -9.26
C VAL A 71 14.13 13.91 -8.55
N VAL A 72 15.21 13.20 -8.89
CA VAL A 72 15.57 11.88 -8.32
C VAL A 72 16.72 11.95 -7.31
N ASP A 73 17.41 13.08 -7.24
CA ASP A 73 18.43 13.30 -6.21
C ASP A 73 17.76 13.58 -4.87
N ASN A 74 18.38 13.14 -3.77
CA ASN A 74 17.89 13.38 -2.40
C ASN A 74 16.42 12.98 -2.22
N LEU A 75 16.06 11.76 -2.64
CA LEU A 75 14.72 11.21 -2.41
C LEU A 75 14.35 11.23 -0.92
N PRO A 76 13.05 11.31 -0.59
CA PRO A 76 12.60 11.12 0.78
C PRO A 76 13.12 9.79 1.34
N ALA A 77 13.87 9.90 2.43
CA ALA A 77 14.35 8.79 3.24
C ALA A 77 13.66 8.83 4.60
N TRP A 78 13.56 7.68 5.26
CA TRP A 78 12.92 7.56 6.56
C TRP A 78 13.83 6.81 7.54
N GLU A 79 13.71 7.18 8.81
CA GLU A 79 14.31 6.44 9.91
C GLU A 79 13.40 5.27 10.30
N GLY A 80 13.99 4.10 10.56
CA GLY A 80 13.25 2.89 10.87
C GLY A 80 12.60 2.27 9.63
N THR A 81 11.37 1.76 9.78
CA THR A 81 10.67 1.01 8.74
C THR A 81 9.40 1.71 8.28
N LYS A 82 9.34 2.09 7.00
CA LYS A 82 8.14 2.65 6.37
C LYS A 82 7.11 1.57 6.10
N ASN A 83 5.86 1.83 6.51
CA ASN A 83 4.75 0.98 6.14
C ASN A 83 4.31 1.27 4.69
N ALA A 84 4.44 0.27 3.82
CA ALA A 84 4.08 0.30 2.40
C ALA A 84 2.97 -0.72 2.09
N SER A 85 1.98 -0.82 2.97
CA SER A 85 0.81 -1.69 2.78
C SER A 85 -0.38 -0.98 2.11
N THR A 86 -0.28 0.32 1.85
CA THR A 86 -1.34 1.17 1.31
C THR A 86 -0.90 1.92 0.06
N PHE A 87 -1.81 2.13 -0.88
CA PHE A 87 -1.55 2.93 -2.08
C PHE A 87 -1.25 4.39 -1.72
N GLY A 88 -0.37 5.02 -2.50
CA GLY A 88 -0.24 6.48 -2.51
C GLY A 88 -1.38 7.14 -3.30
N PRO A 89 -1.54 8.47 -3.19
CA PRO A 89 -2.51 9.21 -3.98
C PRO A 89 -2.24 9.09 -5.49
N GLN A 90 -3.31 9.12 -6.27
CA GLN A 90 -3.27 9.13 -7.72
C GLN A 90 -3.05 10.56 -8.24
N CYS A 91 -2.35 10.69 -9.37
CA CYS A 91 -2.24 11.98 -10.03
C CYS A 91 -3.61 12.46 -10.50
N TRP A 92 -3.82 13.78 -10.49
CA TRP A 92 -5.07 14.36 -10.97
C TRP A 92 -5.37 13.86 -12.40
N PRO A 93 -6.49 13.17 -12.63
CA PRO A 93 -6.86 12.75 -13.95
C PRO A 93 -7.17 14.03 -14.72
N SER A 94 -6.41 14.31 -15.77
CA SER A 94 -6.82 15.34 -16.73
C SER A 94 -8.22 14.93 -17.22
N PRO A 95 -9.27 15.75 -17.01
CA PRO A 95 -10.58 15.44 -17.53
C PRO A 95 -10.47 15.52 -19.05
N ARG A 96 -10.23 14.38 -19.70
CA ARG A 96 -10.43 14.25 -21.13
C ARG A 96 -11.93 14.09 -21.34
N GLU A 97 -12.68 15.16 -21.09
CA GLU A 97 -13.91 15.37 -21.83
C GLU A 97 -13.55 15.20 -23.31
N THR A 98 -14.23 14.29 -24.01
CA THR A 98 -13.89 13.73 -25.35
C THR A 98 -13.10 12.41 -25.39
N HIS A 99 -13.33 11.49 -24.46
CA HIS A 99 -13.13 10.09 -24.82
C HIS A 99 -14.09 9.72 -25.97
N ARG A 100 -13.57 9.59 -27.20
CA ARG A 100 -14.28 8.94 -28.32
C ARG A 100 -14.81 7.58 -27.82
N ARG A 101 -15.94 7.09 -28.34
CA ARG A 101 -16.63 5.86 -27.88
C ARG A 101 -15.70 4.65 -27.64
N HIS A 102 -14.63 4.50 -28.43
CA HIS A 102 -13.65 3.41 -28.23
C HIS A 102 -12.85 3.54 -26.92
N ASN A 103 -12.53 4.76 -26.48
CA ASN A 103 -11.81 5.00 -25.23
C ASN A 103 -12.71 4.72 -24.02
N GLN A 104 -14.00 4.99 -24.13
CA GLN A 104 -14.95 4.70 -23.07
C GLN A 104 -15.09 3.19 -22.83
N LEU A 105 -15.30 2.41 -23.90
CA LEU A 105 -15.37 0.95 -23.80
C LEU A 105 -14.07 0.33 -23.26
N PHE A 106 -12.92 0.89 -23.65
CA PHE A 106 -11.63 0.47 -23.11
C PHE A 106 -11.50 0.73 -21.61
N LEU A 107 -11.93 1.91 -21.14
CA LEU A 107 -11.94 2.25 -19.72
C LEU A 107 -12.90 1.35 -18.93
N GLU A 108 -14.10 1.08 -19.46
CA GLU A 108 -15.07 0.17 -18.85
C GLU A 108 -14.52 -1.25 -18.71
N LEU A 109 -13.81 -1.78 -19.73
CA LEU A 109 -13.18 -3.10 -19.68
C LEU A 109 -12.08 -3.19 -18.62
N ILE A 110 -11.26 -2.14 -18.46
CA ILE A 110 -10.19 -2.12 -17.48
C ILE A 110 -10.75 -1.92 -16.06
N GLN A 111 -11.78 -1.09 -15.91
CA GLN A 111 -12.44 -0.85 -14.62
C GLN A 111 -13.27 -2.05 -14.16
N ALA A 112 -13.85 -2.83 -15.07
CA ALA A 112 -14.60 -4.03 -14.75
C ALA A 112 -13.75 -5.13 -14.06
N GLY A 113 -12.41 -5.06 -14.19
CA GLY A 113 -11.47 -5.95 -13.51
C GLY A 113 -10.68 -5.30 -12.37
N ALA A 114 -10.96 -4.03 -12.05
CA ALA A 114 -10.29 -3.35 -10.97
C ALA A 114 -10.66 -4.01 -9.64
N VAL A 115 -9.64 -4.46 -8.91
CA VAL A 115 -9.77 -4.87 -7.52
C VAL A 115 -10.31 -3.68 -6.73
N ASP A 116 -11.00 -3.91 -5.62
CA ASP A 116 -11.46 -2.89 -4.68
C ASP A 116 -10.25 -2.13 -4.10
N GLU A 117 -9.70 -1.26 -4.92
CA GLU A 117 -8.73 -0.22 -4.59
C GLU A 117 -9.53 0.75 -3.73
N GLY A 118 -9.21 0.81 -2.43
CA GLY A 118 -9.88 1.70 -1.48
C GLY A 118 -9.99 3.15 -1.97
N GLU A 119 -10.64 4.01 -1.18
CA GLU A 119 -10.98 5.38 -1.58
C GLU A 119 -9.88 6.08 -2.38
N LYS A 120 -10.17 6.40 -3.66
CA LYS A 120 -9.21 7.00 -4.58
C LYS A 120 -8.90 8.41 -4.13
N GLN A 121 -7.75 8.59 -3.48
CA GLN A 121 -7.22 9.90 -3.13
C GLN A 121 -6.46 10.48 -4.33
N TYR A 122 -6.71 11.75 -4.66
CA TYR A 122 -5.99 12.47 -5.70
C TYR A 122 -5.17 13.61 -5.10
N ASP A 123 -3.92 13.74 -5.54
CA ASP A 123 -2.99 14.78 -5.10
C ASP A 123 -1.99 15.12 -6.23
N GLU A 124 -1.33 16.28 -6.17
CA GLU A 124 -0.18 16.58 -7.02
C GLU A 124 1.09 15.86 -6.56
N ASP A 125 1.22 15.59 -5.25
CA ASP A 125 2.20 14.65 -4.75
C ASP A 125 1.73 13.23 -5.07
N CYS A 126 2.01 12.75 -6.29
CA CYS A 126 1.51 11.46 -6.80
C CYS A 126 2.60 10.57 -7.42
N LEU A 127 3.88 10.91 -7.23
CA LEU A 127 5.01 10.19 -7.85
C LEU A 127 5.40 8.95 -7.03
N PHE A 128 4.48 8.00 -6.97
CA PHE A 128 4.62 6.73 -6.28
C PHE A 128 4.58 5.53 -7.22
N LEU A 129 5.28 4.46 -6.85
CA LEU A 129 5.23 3.15 -7.50
C LEU A 129 4.69 2.09 -6.55
N ASN A 130 4.12 1.04 -7.15
CA ASN A 130 3.70 -0.17 -6.48
C ASN A 130 4.48 -1.36 -7.07
N ILE A 131 5.13 -2.15 -6.22
CA ILE A 131 5.97 -3.28 -6.61
C ILE A 131 5.29 -4.57 -6.16
N TYR A 132 5.11 -5.52 -7.07
CA TYR A 132 4.52 -6.83 -6.80
C TYR A 132 5.55 -7.93 -7.11
N VAL A 133 5.93 -8.69 -6.09
CA VAL A 133 6.89 -9.79 -6.19
C VAL A 133 6.14 -11.10 -5.95
N PRO A 134 6.25 -12.11 -6.83
CA PRO A 134 5.71 -13.44 -6.54
C PRO A 134 6.29 -13.99 -5.22
N ASP A 135 5.42 -14.48 -4.33
CA ASP A 135 5.80 -15.15 -3.07
C ASP A 135 6.18 -16.62 -3.32
#